data_AF-A0A845LX44-F1
#
_entry.id   AF-A0A845LX44-F1
#
_cell.length_a   1.000
_cell.length_b   1.000
_cell.length_c   1.000
_cell.angle_alpha   90.00
_cell.angle_beta   90.00
_cell.angle_gamma   90.00
#
_symmetry.space_group_name_H-M   'P 1'
#
loop_
_entity.id
_entity.type
_entity.pdbx_description
1 polymer ?
#
loop_
_entity_poly.entity_id
_entity_poly.type
_entity_poly.pdbx_seq_one_letter_code
_entity_poly.pdbx_strand_id
1 'polypeptide(L)'
;SYPTTGTTVTITGVEGVYEWQRCDLIPGSYTVAENTLDGWSVAIDPEDGILTVVAGAAPAESAIATITNTLDLCEQTIWAQLVLPNGDPDPRAIGFSGTGNWGWYNGPLSEGTYNFKLWASAAQNDTSKGTLVGMLQMTYSAGCVSFEVTEMYEGIAEPTFAHIYINTLSTVPSFPNDFKDVPLCGYTGAIYFAYHSVVMMPCGD
;
A
#
# COMPACT_ATOMS: atom_id res chain seq x y z
N SER A 1 1.14 22.03 40.32
CA SER A 1 -0.08 22.77 39.93
C SER A 1 -1.04 21.79 39.29
N TYR A 2 -2.32 21.85 39.63
CA TYR A 2 -3.32 20.98 39.01
C TYR A 2 -3.52 21.38 37.55
N PRO A 3 -3.67 20.42 36.62
CA PRO A 3 -3.91 20.76 35.24
C PRO A 3 -5.27 21.44 35.08
N THR A 4 -5.27 22.60 34.46
CA THR A 4 -6.45 23.20 33.86
C THR A 4 -6.78 22.49 32.55
N THR A 5 -8.06 22.49 32.18
CA THR A 5 -8.64 21.95 30.94
C THR A 5 -7.71 22.08 29.72
N GLY A 6 -7.55 21.00 28.94
CA GLY A 6 -6.84 21.03 27.66
C GLY A 6 -5.36 20.64 27.69
N THR A 7 -4.94 19.71 28.57
CA THR A 7 -3.58 19.13 28.43
C THR A 7 -3.56 18.19 27.22
N THR A 8 -2.98 18.64 26.11
CA THR A 8 -2.59 17.77 25.00
C THR A 8 -1.34 17.01 25.39
N VAL A 9 -1.35 15.70 25.22
CA VAL A 9 -0.19 14.83 25.46
C VAL A 9 0.21 14.24 24.12
N THR A 10 1.47 14.47 23.73
CA THR A 10 2.04 13.83 22.56
C THR A 10 2.77 12.57 23.03
N ILE A 11 2.24 11.41 22.69
CA ILE A 11 2.92 10.13 22.90
C ILE A 11 3.63 9.81 21.59
N THR A 12 4.95 9.98 21.54
CA THR A 12 5.80 9.46 20.46
C THR A 12 6.57 8.27 21.01
N GLY A 13 6.39 7.10 20.41
CA GLY A 13 7.22 5.94 20.68
C GLY A 13 7.43 5.11 19.42
N VAL A 14 8.27 4.09 19.56
CA VAL A 14 8.42 2.98 18.63
C VAL A 14 7.87 1.74 19.35
N GLU A 15 7.21 0.82 18.62
CA GLU A 15 6.72 -0.51 19.09
C GLU A 15 5.20 -0.73 19.32
N GLY A 16 4.31 0.02 18.67
CA GLY A 16 2.95 -0.46 18.33
C GLY A 16 1.93 -0.67 19.46
N VAL A 17 2.33 -0.61 20.73
CA VAL A 17 1.47 -0.50 21.92
C VAL A 17 2.12 0.49 22.88
N TYR A 18 1.37 1.52 23.28
CA TYR A 18 1.86 2.54 24.19
C TYR A 18 1.02 2.58 25.45
N GLU A 19 1.68 2.50 26.61
CA GLU A 19 1.07 2.74 27.90
C GLU A 19 1.51 4.12 28.39
N TRP A 20 0.56 4.97 28.77
CA TRP A 20 0.84 6.26 29.37
C TRP A 20 0.01 6.44 30.62
N GLN A 21 0.67 6.82 31.71
CA GLN A 21 0.04 7.04 33.01
C GLN A 21 0.23 8.49 33.45
N ARG A 22 -0.86 9.09 33.95
CA ARG A 22 -0.82 10.38 34.64
C ARG A 22 -1.25 10.23 36.08
N CYS A 23 -0.36 10.60 36.99
CA CYS A 23 -0.61 10.64 38.42
C CYS A 23 -1.09 12.04 38.87
N ASP A 24 -1.54 12.13 40.12
CA ASP A 24 -1.93 13.39 40.79
C ASP A 24 -3.11 14.14 40.16
N LEU A 25 -3.97 13.41 39.44
CA LEU A 25 -5.25 13.94 38.99
C LEU A 25 -6.19 14.15 40.18
N ILE A 26 -6.89 15.30 40.17
CA ILE A 26 -7.97 15.53 41.15
C ILE A 26 -9.07 14.50 40.88
N PRO A 27 -9.70 13.92 41.92
CA PRO A 27 -10.85 13.06 41.73
C PRO A 27 -11.95 13.76 40.92
N GLY A 28 -12.50 13.07 39.93
CA GLY A 28 -13.45 13.67 39.01
C GLY A 28 -13.61 12.88 37.71
N SER A 29 -14.43 13.43 36.82
CA SER A 29 -14.66 12.89 35.48
C SER A 29 -13.79 13.63 34.47
N TYR A 30 -13.15 12.87 33.59
CA TYR A 30 -12.23 13.32 32.56
C TYR A 30 -12.67 12.76 31.20
N THR A 31 -12.36 13.49 30.13
CA THR A 31 -12.57 13.01 28.77
C THR A 31 -11.23 12.70 28.12
N VAL A 32 -11.15 11.55 27.46
CA VAL A 32 -10.03 11.16 26.59
C VAL A 32 -10.50 11.27 25.15
N ALA A 33 -9.64 11.83 24.30
CA ALA A 33 -9.83 11.91 22.86
C ALA A 33 -8.46 11.88 22.17
N GLU A 34 -8.43 11.39 20.94
CA GLU A 34 -7.26 11.41 20.07
C GLU A 34 -7.49 12.35 18.89
N ASN A 35 -6.42 13.03 18.45
CA ASN A 35 -6.45 13.75 17.17
C ASN A 35 -6.17 12.75 16.06
N THR A 36 -7.22 12.21 15.44
CA THR A 36 -7.13 11.25 14.34
C THR A 36 -6.36 11.83 13.15
N LEU A 37 -5.43 11.03 12.61
CA LEU A 37 -4.73 11.36 11.37
C LEU A 37 -5.56 10.92 10.16
N ASP A 38 -5.43 11.63 9.04
CA ASP A 38 -6.04 11.22 7.77
C ASP A 38 -5.57 9.79 7.41
N GLY A 39 -6.50 8.96 6.92
CA GLY A 39 -6.25 7.56 6.60
C GLY A 39 -6.27 6.62 7.81
N TRP A 40 -6.65 7.09 9.00
CA TRP A 40 -6.82 6.26 10.19
C TRP A 40 -8.22 6.43 10.81
N SER A 41 -8.78 5.32 11.28
CA SER A 41 -9.97 5.26 12.12
C SER A 41 -9.58 5.00 13.58
N VAL A 42 -10.24 5.70 14.51
CA VAL A 42 -9.99 5.58 15.96
C VAL A 42 -11.21 5.00 16.67
N ALA A 43 -10.98 4.02 17.54
CA ALA A 43 -11.96 3.53 18.50
C ALA A 43 -11.42 3.73 19.93
N ILE A 44 -12.27 4.22 20.83
CA ILE A 44 -11.95 4.44 22.25
C ILE A 44 -12.85 3.53 23.09
N ASP A 45 -12.28 2.86 24.08
CA ASP A 45 -13.01 2.12 25.11
C ASP A 45 -12.65 2.70 26.48
N PRO A 46 -13.61 3.25 27.26
CA PRO A 46 -15.05 3.30 27.01
C PRO A 46 -15.44 4.20 25.82
N GLU A 47 -16.52 3.84 25.13
CA GLU A 47 -16.96 4.47 23.86
C GLU A 47 -17.29 5.97 23.99
N ASP A 48 -17.70 6.43 25.18
CA ASP A 48 -17.95 7.84 25.45
C ASP A 48 -16.67 8.64 25.79
N GLY A 49 -15.53 7.94 25.90
CA GLY A 49 -14.24 8.51 26.30
C GLY A 49 -14.22 9.06 27.72
N ILE A 50 -15.20 8.73 28.57
CA ILE A 50 -15.32 9.26 29.92
C ILE A 50 -14.60 8.36 30.92
N LEU A 51 -13.59 8.92 31.58
CA LEU A 51 -12.85 8.28 32.66
C LEU A 51 -13.20 8.89 34.02
N THR A 52 -13.31 8.06 35.04
CA THR A 52 -13.58 8.46 36.42
C THR A 52 -12.35 8.19 37.30
N VAL A 53 -11.76 9.25 37.83
CA VAL A 53 -10.65 9.20 38.79
C VAL A 53 -11.20 9.28 40.21
N VAL A 54 -10.83 8.31 41.05
CA VAL A 54 -11.25 8.23 42.46
C VAL A 54 -10.08 8.58 43.38
N ALA A 55 -10.37 9.27 44.48
CA ALA A 55 -9.35 9.71 45.44
C ALA A 55 -8.59 8.54 46.08
N GLY A 56 -7.25 8.64 46.09
CA GLY A 56 -6.38 7.79 46.92
C GLY A 56 -6.30 6.31 46.52
N ALA A 57 -6.77 5.94 45.32
CA ALA A 57 -6.71 4.58 44.80
C ALA A 57 -5.72 4.46 43.63
N ALA A 58 -5.20 3.25 43.42
CA ALA A 58 -4.60 2.88 42.15
C ALA A 58 -5.63 3.04 41.01
N PRO A 59 -5.22 3.28 39.75
CA PRO A 59 -6.17 3.40 38.65
C PRO A 59 -7.06 2.15 38.60
N ALA A 60 -8.36 2.35 38.82
CA ALA A 60 -9.37 1.35 38.55
C ALA A 60 -9.60 1.27 37.03
N GLU A 61 -10.24 0.20 36.54
CA GLU A 61 -10.61 0.07 35.12
C GLU A 61 -11.37 1.31 34.61
N SER A 62 -12.18 1.95 35.46
CA SER A 62 -12.90 3.20 35.14
C SER A 62 -12.00 4.41 34.88
N ALA A 63 -10.70 4.33 35.18
CA ALA A 63 -9.70 5.37 34.96
C ALA A 63 -8.71 5.00 33.83
N ILE A 64 -8.99 3.94 33.08
CA ILE A 64 -8.16 3.45 31.98
C ILE A 64 -9.00 3.52 30.70
N ALA A 65 -8.42 4.09 29.64
CA ALA A 65 -8.97 4.01 28.30
C ALA A 65 -8.05 3.18 27.41
N THR A 66 -8.64 2.38 26.51
CA THR A 66 -7.93 1.77 25.39
C THR A 66 -8.26 2.56 24.14
N ILE A 67 -7.23 2.98 23.39
CA ILE A 67 -7.39 3.64 22.10
C ILE A 67 -6.85 2.69 21.03
N THR A 68 -7.70 2.31 20.08
CA THR A 68 -7.35 1.44 18.95
C THR A 68 -7.34 2.26 17.67
N ASN A 69 -6.16 2.39 17.07
CA ASN A 69 -5.97 2.99 15.75
C ASN A 69 -6.04 1.90 14.67
N THR A 70 -6.84 2.10 13.64
CA THR A 70 -6.98 1.22 12.49
C THR A 70 -6.65 1.99 11.21
N LEU A 71 -5.74 1.48 10.40
CA LEU A 71 -5.41 2.08 9.10
C LEU A 71 -6.55 1.83 8.11
N ASP A 72 -7.05 2.89 7.48
CA ASP A 72 -8.11 2.84 6.49
C ASP A 72 -7.53 2.49 5.12
N LEU A 73 -7.79 1.28 4.65
CA LEU A 73 -7.28 0.79 3.37
C LEU A 73 -8.31 0.92 2.25
N CYS A 74 -7.85 1.35 1.06
CA CYS A 74 -8.61 1.35 -0.18
C CYS A 74 -7.95 0.48 -1.25
N GLU A 75 -8.78 -0.04 -2.15
CA GLU A 75 -8.33 -0.75 -3.34
C GLU A 75 -7.72 0.24 -4.33
N GLN A 76 -6.50 -0.06 -4.79
CA GLN A 76 -5.84 0.68 -5.87
C GLN A 76 -5.34 -0.27 -6.94
N THR A 77 -5.56 0.10 -8.21
CA THR A 77 -5.00 -0.64 -9.34
C THR A 77 -3.50 -0.41 -9.39
N ILE A 78 -2.73 -1.47 -9.61
CA ILE A 78 -1.28 -1.41 -9.78
C ILE A 78 -0.84 -1.93 -11.14
N TRP A 79 0.26 -1.38 -11.64
CA TRP A 79 0.91 -1.82 -12.87
C TRP A 79 2.41 -1.97 -12.72
N ALA A 80 2.97 -2.97 -13.39
CA ALA A 80 4.41 -3.20 -13.41
C ALA A 80 5.11 -2.38 -14.50
N GLN A 81 6.05 -1.54 -14.09
CA GLN A 81 6.96 -0.78 -14.96
C GLN A 81 8.35 -1.43 -14.92
N LEU A 82 8.85 -1.88 -16.08
CA LEU A 82 10.19 -2.44 -16.20
C LEU A 82 11.26 -1.41 -15.85
N VAL A 83 12.27 -1.86 -15.11
CA VAL A 83 13.42 -1.03 -14.73
C VAL A 83 14.75 -1.66 -15.12
N LEU A 84 15.74 -0.80 -15.32
CA LEU A 84 17.13 -1.17 -15.45
C LEU A 84 17.71 -1.65 -14.10
N PRO A 85 18.87 -2.32 -14.07
CA PRO A 85 19.49 -2.77 -12.81
C PRO A 85 19.79 -1.66 -11.81
N ASN A 86 19.92 -0.41 -12.27
CA ASN A 86 20.10 0.75 -11.40
C ASN A 86 18.78 1.34 -10.87
N GLY A 87 17.63 0.74 -11.21
CA GLY A 87 16.29 1.18 -10.79
C GLY A 87 15.65 2.26 -11.65
N ASP A 88 16.34 2.77 -12.69
CA ASP A 88 15.77 3.73 -13.62
C ASP A 88 14.74 3.07 -14.54
N PRO A 89 13.73 3.82 -15.03
CA PRO A 89 12.78 3.30 -16.00
C PRO A 89 13.50 2.76 -17.24
N ASP A 90 13.17 1.53 -17.62
CA ASP A 90 13.68 0.95 -18.85
C ASP A 90 12.92 1.55 -20.05
N PRO A 91 13.58 1.94 -21.16
CA PRO A 91 12.90 2.45 -22.36
C PRO A 91 11.95 1.43 -23.01
N ARG A 92 12.05 0.15 -22.65
CA ARG A 92 11.11 -0.92 -23.06
C ARG A 92 9.84 -0.95 -22.20
N ALA A 93 9.73 -0.14 -21.14
CA ALA A 93 8.49 0.11 -20.43
C ALA A 93 7.66 1.16 -21.20
N ILE A 94 6.80 0.67 -22.09
CA ILE A 94 6.00 1.48 -23.01
C ILE A 94 4.64 1.75 -22.36
N GLY A 95 4.46 2.99 -21.88
CA GLY A 95 3.22 3.42 -21.25
C GLY A 95 2.04 3.53 -22.22
N PHE A 96 0.83 3.21 -21.74
CA PHE A 96 -0.39 3.41 -22.50
C PHE A 96 -0.66 4.91 -22.71
N SER A 97 -0.63 5.37 -23.95
CA SER A 97 -0.89 6.78 -24.29
C SER A 97 -2.14 6.92 -25.16
N GLY A 98 -2.88 8.01 -24.97
CA GLY A 98 -4.00 8.39 -25.84
C GLY A 98 -5.32 7.63 -25.66
N THR A 99 -5.41 6.67 -24.73
CA THR A 99 -6.61 5.83 -24.52
C THR A 99 -7.41 6.18 -23.27
N GLY A 100 -6.93 7.11 -22.43
CA GLY A 100 -7.52 7.40 -21.11
C GLY A 100 -7.19 6.36 -20.04
N ASN A 101 -6.64 5.21 -20.42
CA ASN A 101 -6.13 4.17 -19.53
C ASN A 101 -4.63 4.40 -19.23
N TRP A 102 -4.14 3.79 -18.16
CA TRP A 102 -2.74 3.85 -17.73
C TRP A 102 -2.21 2.44 -17.41
N GLY A 103 -0.89 2.27 -17.44
CA GLY A 103 -0.18 1.00 -17.36
C GLY A 103 0.90 0.86 -18.43
N TRP A 104 1.73 -0.18 -18.32
CA TRP A 104 2.88 -0.40 -19.20
C TRP A 104 2.84 -1.77 -19.89
N TYR A 105 3.18 -1.77 -21.18
CA TYR A 105 3.76 -2.96 -21.81
C TYR A 105 5.27 -2.94 -21.61
N ASN A 106 5.83 -4.08 -21.24
CA ASN A 106 7.25 -4.23 -21.00
C ASN A 106 7.84 -5.14 -22.05
N GLY A 107 8.59 -4.59 -22.99
CA GLY A 107 9.23 -5.38 -24.04
C GLY A 107 9.64 -4.59 -25.28
N PRO A 108 10.19 -5.29 -26.28
CA PRO A 108 10.34 -6.74 -26.35
C PRO A 108 11.41 -7.28 -25.36
N LEU A 109 11.11 -8.39 -24.68
CA LEU A 109 11.96 -9.09 -23.73
C LEU A 109 12.39 -10.45 -24.29
N SER A 110 13.70 -10.69 -24.35
CA SER A 110 14.24 -12.02 -24.61
C SER A 110 14.19 -12.87 -23.33
N GLU A 111 14.58 -14.14 -23.41
CA GLU A 111 14.73 -14.95 -22.20
C GLU A 111 15.75 -14.31 -21.23
N GLY A 112 15.41 -14.30 -19.94
CA GLY A 112 16.14 -13.62 -18.89
C GLY A 112 15.28 -13.32 -17.67
N THR A 113 15.89 -12.67 -16.68
CA THR A 113 15.24 -12.20 -15.45
C THR A 113 15.17 -10.68 -15.45
N TYR A 114 14.02 -10.15 -15.07
CA TYR A 114 13.68 -8.74 -15.15
C TYR A 114 13.02 -8.28 -13.86
N ASN A 115 13.30 -7.04 -13.46
CA ASN A 115 12.69 -6.42 -12.28
C ASN A 115 11.76 -5.30 -12.71
N PHE A 116 10.69 -5.10 -11.95
CA PHE A 116 9.67 -4.11 -12.23
C PHE A 116 9.32 -3.38 -10.94
N LYS A 117 9.10 -2.08 -11.06
CA LYS A 117 8.43 -1.28 -10.03
C LYS A 117 6.92 -1.46 -10.16
N LEU A 118 6.23 -1.68 -9.05
CA LEU A 118 4.77 -1.72 -8.99
C LEU A 118 4.25 -0.33 -8.61
N TRP A 119 3.52 0.31 -9.52
CA TRP A 119 2.97 1.65 -9.30
C TRP A 119 1.46 1.61 -9.14
N ALA A 120 0.96 2.15 -8.04
CA ALA A 120 -0.44 2.50 -7.82
C ALA A 120 -0.71 3.94 -8.29
N SER A 121 -1.94 4.22 -8.72
CA SER A 121 -2.43 5.59 -9.00
C SER A 121 -1.60 6.43 -9.99
N ALA A 122 -0.71 5.83 -10.78
CA ALA A 122 0.14 6.52 -11.75
C ALA A 122 -0.61 6.83 -13.06
N ALA A 123 -1.73 7.56 -12.94
CA ALA A 123 -2.57 7.93 -14.08
C ALA A 123 -1.73 8.54 -15.22
N GLN A 124 -2.07 8.18 -16.46
CA GLN A 124 -1.32 8.58 -17.66
C GLN A 124 0.16 8.13 -17.67
N ASN A 125 0.51 7.15 -16.85
CA ASN A 125 1.88 6.67 -16.62
C ASN A 125 2.81 7.71 -16.01
N ASP A 126 2.25 8.70 -15.32
CA ASP A 126 3.00 9.72 -14.61
C ASP A 126 3.34 9.24 -13.21
N THR A 127 4.53 8.65 -13.06
CA THR A 127 4.99 8.11 -11.78
C THR A 127 5.29 9.21 -10.75
N SER A 128 5.31 10.50 -11.12
CA SER A 128 5.39 11.60 -10.15
C SER A 128 4.08 11.85 -9.41
N LYS A 129 2.97 11.27 -9.91
CA LYS A 129 1.63 11.34 -9.31
C LYS A 129 1.14 10.01 -8.75
N GLY A 130 1.91 8.94 -8.93
CA GLY A 130 1.59 7.62 -8.43
C GLY A 130 2.40 7.28 -7.19
N THR A 131 2.00 6.20 -6.53
CA THR A 131 2.67 5.65 -5.35
C THR A 131 3.43 4.39 -5.77
N LEU A 132 4.73 4.34 -5.47
CA LEU A 132 5.51 3.12 -5.62
C LEU A 132 5.12 2.19 -4.47
N VAL A 133 4.56 1.03 -4.78
CA VAL A 133 3.98 0.13 -3.76
C VAL A 133 4.80 -1.14 -3.53
N GLY A 134 5.74 -1.44 -4.43
CA GLY A 134 6.54 -2.65 -4.32
C GLY A 134 7.33 -2.99 -5.57
N MET A 135 7.87 -4.21 -5.58
CA MET A 135 8.73 -4.73 -6.63
C MET A 135 8.25 -6.11 -7.08
N LEU A 136 8.30 -6.35 -8.39
CA LEU A 136 8.01 -7.63 -9.02
C LEU A 136 9.27 -8.12 -9.75
N GLN A 137 9.57 -9.41 -9.65
CA GLN A 137 10.54 -10.07 -10.50
C GLN A 137 9.83 -11.03 -11.45
N MET A 138 10.23 -11.03 -12.72
CA MET A 138 9.77 -11.97 -13.73
C MET A 138 10.95 -12.69 -14.36
N THR A 139 10.84 -14.00 -14.53
CA THR A 139 11.80 -14.82 -15.29
C THR A 139 11.11 -15.38 -16.53
N TYR A 140 11.72 -15.19 -17.69
CA TYR A 140 11.30 -15.79 -18.95
C TYR A 140 12.40 -16.76 -19.40
N SER A 141 12.10 -18.06 -19.45
CA SER A 141 13.08 -19.11 -19.75
C SER A 141 12.42 -20.32 -20.39
N ALA A 142 13.07 -20.90 -21.40
CA ALA A 142 12.56 -22.04 -22.16
C ALA A 142 11.11 -21.84 -22.65
N GLY A 143 10.78 -20.63 -23.12
CA GLY A 143 9.44 -20.29 -23.57
C GLY A 143 8.37 -20.17 -22.48
N CYS A 144 8.75 -20.15 -21.20
CA CYS A 144 7.85 -20.02 -20.04
C CYS A 144 8.17 -18.79 -19.18
N VAL A 145 7.13 -18.12 -18.70
CA VAL A 145 7.18 -16.97 -17.79
C VAL A 145 6.78 -17.40 -16.38
N SER A 146 7.58 -17.03 -15.39
CA SER A 146 7.22 -17.05 -13.98
C SER A 146 7.44 -15.67 -13.38
N PHE A 147 6.73 -15.33 -12.31
CA PHE A 147 6.88 -14.06 -11.63
C PHE A 147 6.56 -14.18 -10.14
N GLU A 148 7.10 -13.26 -9.36
CA GLU A 148 6.95 -13.17 -7.91
C GLU A 148 6.99 -11.71 -7.48
N VAL A 149 6.03 -11.30 -6.64
CA VAL A 149 6.10 -10.01 -5.95
C VAL A 149 7.16 -10.16 -4.86
N THR A 150 8.32 -9.53 -5.08
CA THR A 150 9.50 -9.69 -4.21
C THR A 150 9.48 -8.77 -3.00
N GLU A 151 8.72 -7.68 -3.06
CA GLU A 151 8.63 -6.68 -2.00
C GLU A 151 7.32 -5.90 -2.11
N MET A 152 6.70 -5.62 -0.97
CA MET A 152 5.65 -4.61 -0.81
C MET A 152 6.08 -3.62 0.27
N TYR A 153 5.83 -2.33 0.06
CA TYR A 153 6.18 -1.30 1.03
C TYR A 153 5.19 -1.25 2.20
N GLU A 154 5.63 -0.63 3.30
CA GLU A 154 4.88 -0.59 4.56
C GLU A 154 3.46 -0.03 4.37
N GLY A 155 2.49 -0.63 5.06
CA GLY A 155 1.09 -0.23 4.99
C GLY A 155 0.33 -0.74 3.76
N ILE A 156 0.98 -1.47 2.86
CA ILE A 156 0.33 -2.02 1.66
C ILE A 156 0.16 -3.53 1.79
N ALA A 157 -1.06 -4.02 1.55
CA ALA A 157 -1.32 -5.45 1.51
C ALA A 157 -0.92 -6.05 0.16
N GLU A 158 -0.38 -7.27 0.18
CA GLU A 158 -0.03 -8.01 -1.03
C GLU A 158 -1.25 -8.26 -1.94
N PRO A 159 -1.05 -8.21 -3.26
CA PRO A 159 -2.11 -8.54 -4.21
C PRO A 159 -2.52 -10.01 -4.11
N THR A 160 -3.82 -10.28 -4.10
CA THR A 160 -4.36 -11.67 -4.00
C THR A 160 -4.54 -12.36 -5.34
N PHE A 161 -4.47 -11.61 -6.44
CA PHE A 161 -4.52 -12.12 -7.81
C PHE A 161 -3.67 -11.21 -8.71
N ALA A 162 -3.47 -11.59 -9.97
CA ALA A 162 -2.92 -10.69 -10.98
C ALA A 162 -3.47 -11.10 -12.34
N HIS A 163 -3.71 -10.13 -13.22
CA HIS A 163 -3.94 -10.43 -14.62
C HIS A 163 -2.66 -10.19 -15.40
N ILE A 164 -2.32 -11.18 -16.21
CA ILE A 164 -1.09 -11.21 -16.99
C ILE A 164 -1.44 -11.17 -18.46
N TYR A 165 -0.71 -10.34 -19.20
CA TYR A 165 -0.77 -10.32 -20.65
C TYR A 165 0.61 -10.54 -21.23
N ILE A 166 0.69 -11.47 -22.19
CA ILE A 166 1.91 -11.77 -22.92
C ILE A 166 1.59 -11.77 -24.41
N ASN A 167 2.39 -11.05 -25.20
CA ASN A 167 2.25 -10.99 -26.65
C ASN A 167 3.61 -11.19 -27.34
N THR A 168 3.63 -11.89 -28.47
CA THR A 168 4.81 -12.18 -29.29
C THR A 168 4.85 -11.40 -30.61
N LEU A 169 3.86 -10.55 -30.87
CA LEU A 169 3.82 -9.72 -32.07
C LEU A 169 5.01 -8.75 -32.12
N SER A 170 5.51 -8.49 -33.32
CA SER A 170 6.67 -7.62 -33.57
C SER A 170 6.39 -6.12 -33.36
N THR A 171 5.12 -5.75 -33.20
CA THR A 171 4.67 -4.38 -32.95
C THR A 171 3.99 -4.28 -31.59
N VAL A 172 4.13 -3.13 -30.93
CA VAL A 172 3.46 -2.83 -29.66
C VAL A 172 1.97 -3.19 -29.79
N PRO A 173 1.43 -4.08 -28.93
CA PRO A 173 0.05 -4.55 -29.07
C PRO A 173 -0.96 -3.40 -28.96
N SER A 174 -1.97 -3.40 -29.83
CA SER A 174 -3.20 -2.66 -29.55
C SER A 174 -3.94 -3.35 -28.41
N PHE A 175 -4.32 -2.59 -27.39
CA PHE A 175 -4.91 -3.10 -26.17
C PHE A 175 -6.19 -3.92 -26.42
N PRO A 176 -6.27 -5.19 -25.99
CA PRO A 176 -7.54 -5.86 -25.90
C PRO A 176 -8.31 -5.29 -24.70
N ASN A 177 -9.58 -4.94 -24.88
CA ASN A 177 -10.45 -4.41 -23.82
C ASN A 177 -10.70 -5.39 -22.64
N ASP A 178 -10.05 -6.55 -22.65
CA ASP A 178 -10.27 -7.66 -21.72
C ASP A 178 -8.92 -8.37 -21.47
N PHE A 179 -8.35 -8.18 -20.27
CA PHE A 179 -7.18 -8.93 -19.81
C PHE A 179 -7.63 -10.34 -19.45
N LYS A 180 -7.53 -11.24 -20.41
CA LYS A 180 -7.73 -12.67 -20.16
C LYS A 180 -6.41 -13.28 -19.76
N ASP A 181 -6.45 -14.14 -18.75
CA ASP A 181 -5.32 -14.99 -18.40
C ASP A 181 -4.81 -15.71 -19.65
N VAL A 182 -3.53 -15.51 -19.94
CA VAL A 182 -2.84 -16.17 -21.05
C VAL A 182 -2.03 -17.35 -20.51
N PRO A 183 -1.78 -18.40 -21.33
CA PRO A 183 -0.88 -19.47 -20.94
C PRO A 183 0.49 -18.91 -20.60
N LEU A 184 1.08 -19.25 -19.45
CA LEU A 184 2.40 -18.73 -19.09
C LEU A 184 3.57 -19.40 -19.85
N CYS A 185 3.28 -20.29 -20.81
CA CYS A 185 4.27 -21.09 -21.53
C CYS A 185 3.90 -21.24 -23.02
N GLY A 186 4.89 -21.65 -23.82
CA GLY A 186 4.73 -21.92 -25.25
C GLY A 186 5.14 -20.76 -26.16
N TYR A 187 5.85 -19.77 -25.60
CA TYR A 187 6.33 -18.62 -26.35
C TYR A 187 7.67 -18.91 -27.02
N THR A 188 7.87 -18.34 -28.21
CA THR A 188 9.15 -18.36 -28.91
C THR A 188 9.55 -16.94 -29.28
N GLY A 189 10.84 -16.64 -29.24
CA GLY A 189 11.34 -15.30 -29.52
C GLY A 189 11.15 -14.34 -28.35
N ALA A 190 11.00 -13.05 -28.65
CA ALA A 190 10.81 -12.03 -27.63
C ALA A 190 9.33 -11.84 -27.29
N ILE A 191 9.05 -11.43 -26.05
CA ILE A 191 7.70 -11.19 -25.55
C ILE A 191 7.50 -9.73 -25.11
N TYR A 192 6.26 -9.26 -25.16
CA TYR A 192 5.79 -8.10 -24.41
C TYR A 192 4.99 -8.60 -23.21
N PHE A 193 5.32 -8.12 -22.02
CA PHE A 193 4.72 -8.52 -20.76
C PHE A 193 3.99 -7.35 -20.12
N ALA A 194 2.77 -7.55 -19.67
CA ALA A 194 2.08 -6.63 -18.77
C ALA A 194 1.53 -7.40 -17.58
N TYR A 195 1.67 -6.78 -16.41
CA TYR A 195 1.15 -7.24 -15.14
C TYR A 195 0.29 -6.13 -14.57
N HIS A 196 -0.94 -6.47 -14.19
CA HIS A 196 -1.76 -5.58 -13.38
C HIS A 196 -2.49 -6.36 -12.28
N SER A 197 -2.76 -5.67 -11.19
CA SER A 197 -3.47 -6.23 -10.04
C SER A 197 -4.16 -5.11 -9.25
N VAL A 198 -4.75 -5.45 -8.11
CA VAL A 198 -5.30 -4.55 -7.11
C VAL A 198 -4.60 -4.81 -5.78
N VAL A 199 -4.19 -3.74 -5.11
CA VAL A 199 -3.63 -3.78 -3.74
C VAL A 199 -4.51 -2.99 -2.78
N MET A 200 -4.40 -3.28 -1.50
CA MET A 200 -4.99 -2.46 -0.45
C MET A 200 -3.91 -1.54 0.11
N MET A 201 -4.13 -0.22 0.06
CA MET A 201 -3.19 0.78 0.58
C MET A 201 -3.94 1.93 1.28
N PRO A 202 -3.28 2.76 2.10
CA PRO A 202 -3.93 3.86 2.81
C PRO A 202 -4.78 4.74 1.87
N CYS A 203 -5.96 5.13 2.34
CA CYS A 203 -6.82 6.05 1.60
C CYS A 203 -6.22 7.47 1.56
N GLY A 204 -6.12 8.06 0.37
CA GLY A 204 -5.86 9.50 0.21
C GLY A 204 -4.41 9.92 -0.04
N ASP A 205 -3.50 8.97 -0.29
CA ASP A 205 -2.14 9.23 -0.79
C ASP A 205 -2.10 9.61 -2.28
#